data_AF-A0A1B8UJL1-F1
#
_entry.id   AF-A0A1B8UJL1-F1
#
_cell.length_a   1.000
_cell.length_b   1.000
_cell.length_c   1.000
_cell.angle_alpha   90.00
_cell.angle_beta   90.00
_cell.angle_gamma   90.00
#
_symmetry.space_group_name_H-M   'P 1'
#
loop_
_entity.id
_entity.type
_entity.pdbx_description
1 polymer ?
#
loop_
_entity_poly.entity_id
_entity_poly.type
_entity_poly.pdbx_seq_one_letter_code
_entity_poly.pdbx_strand_id
1 'polypeptide(L)'
;MSAARLKKFVGKYVFVRIKGTNKGFPSFVQEVVVRQGRSWITLWKCFKCAGPIQVLYRTNQIASIRVVDDPLSENKCNRKQK
;
A
#
# COMPACT_ATOMS: atom_id res chain seq x y z
N MET A 1 2.89 -5.63 12.25
CA MET A 1 3.62 -4.35 12.26
C MET A 1 2.84 -3.36 13.12
N SER A 2 3.49 -2.44 13.85
CA SER A 2 2.77 -1.44 14.68
C SER A 2 2.27 -0.27 13.82
N ALA A 3 1.11 0.30 14.17
CA ALA A 3 0.55 1.49 13.54
C ALA A 3 1.50 2.69 13.61
N ALA A 4 2.21 2.87 14.73
CA ALA A 4 3.16 3.97 14.90
C ALA A 4 4.29 3.92 13.86
N ARG A 5 4.76 2.72 13.50
CA ARG A 5 5.78 2.54 12.46
C ARG A 5 5.21 2.85 11.07
N LEU A 6 3.96 2.47 10.82
CA LEU A 6 3.29 2.69 9.54
C LEU A 6 2.92 4.17 9.30
N LYS A 7 2.68 4.95 10.35
CA LYS A 7 2.42 6.40 10.24
C LYS A 7 3.54 7.16 9.51
N LYS A 8 4.79 6.69 9.57
CA LYS A 8 5.95 7.30 8.87
C LYS A 8 5.86 7.24 7.34
N PHE A 9 4.96 6.41 6.81
CA PHE A 9 4.75 6.22 5.38
C PHE A 9 3.55 7.00 4.85
N VAL A 10 2.73 7.61 5.71
CA VAL A 10 1.59 8.44 5.30
C VAL A 10 2.08 9.56 4.37
N GLY A 11 1.37 9.75 3.25
CA GLY A 11 1.74 10.70 2.22
C GLY A 11 2.86 10.24 1.28
N LYS A 12 3.30 8.98 1.36
CA LYS A 12 4.38 8.44 0.53
C LYS A 12 3.91 7.33 -0.40
N TYR A 13 4.59 7.22 -1.52
CA TYR A 13 4.53 6.03 -2.38
C TYR A 13 5.40 4.92 -1.80
N VAL A 14 4.82 3.73 -1.78
CA VAL A 14 5.39 2.56 -1.11
C VAL A 14 5.16 1.30 -1.92
N PHE A 15 6.01 0.31 -1.70
CA PHE A 15 5.75 -1.06 -2.11
C PHE A 15 5.33 -1.85 -0.87
N VAL A 16 4.11 -2.40 -0.90
CA VAL A 16 3.49 -3.09 0.23
C VAL A 16 3.33 -4.56 -0.10
N ARG A 17 3.66 -5.43 0.85
CA ARG A 17 3.35 -6.87 0.80
C ARG A 17 2.39 -7.23 1.93
N ILE A 18 1.35 -7.98 1.60
CA ILE A 18 0.36 -8.47 2.57
C ILE A 18 0.76 -9.89 3.00
N LYS A 19 0.56 -10.21 4.29
CA LYS A 19 0.79 -11.56 4.82
C LYS A 19 -0.04 -12.59 4.05
N GLY A 20 0.54 -13.76 3.80
CA GLY A 20 -0.09 -14.81 2.99
C GLY A 20 -0.07 -14.54 1.48
N THR A 21 0.43 -13.38 1.03
CA THR A 21 0.62 -13.10 -0.40
C THR A 21 2.10 -13.15 -0.78
N ASN A 22 2.40 -13.80 -1.90
CA ASN A 22 3.77 -13.85 -2.43
C ASN A 22 4.14 -12.59 -3.23
N LYS A 23 3.14 -11.87 -3.75
CA LYS A 23 3.33 -10.65 -4.55
C LYS A 23 2.96 -9.43 -3.73
N GLY A 24 3.86 -8.45 -3.65
CA GLY A 24 3.54 -7.10 -3.20
C GLY A 24 3.00 -6.24 -4.34
N PHE A 25 2.58 -5.02 -4.02
CA PHE A 25 2.13 -4.05 -5.00
C PHE A 25 2.54 -2.62 -4.60
N PRO A 26 2.79 -1.75 -5.59
CA PRO A 26 2.99 -0.33 -5.35
C PRO A 26 1.67 0.31 -4.93
N SER A 27 1.75 1.23 -3.98
CA SER A 27 0.60 1.93 -3.41
C SER A 27 0.99 3.28 -2.83
N PHE A 28 0.03 4.18 -2.67
CA PHE A 28 0.19 5.40 -1.87
C PHE A 28 -0.51 5.21 -0.53
N VAL A 29 0.16 5.58 0.56
CA VAL A 29 -0.44 5.53 1.90
C VAL A 29 -1.20 6.82 2.18
N GLN A 30 -2.52 6.75 2.22
CA GLN A 30 -3.36 7.91 2.53
C GLN A 30 -3.37 8.21 4.02
N GLU A 31 -3.65 7.21 4.84
CA GLU A 31 -3.79 7.39 6.29
C GLU A 31 -3.55 6.09 7.05
N VAL A 32 -3.19 6.23 8.32
CA VAL A 32 -3.07 5.13 9.28
C VAL A 32 -3.82 5.53 10.54
N VAL A 33 -4.93 4.85 10.83
CA VAL A 33 -5.85 5.20 11.91
C VAL A 33 -5.97 4.06 12.92
N VAL A 34 -6.21 4.41 14.18
CA VAL A 34 -6.53 3.45 15.24
C VAL A 34 -7.98 3.71 15.65
N ARG A 35 -8.86 2.72 15.46
CA ARG A 35 -10.28 2.78 15.81
C ARG A 35 -10.61 1.57 16.67
N GLN A 36 -11.20 1.81 17.85
CA GLN A 36 -11.64 0.75 18.78
C GLN A 36 -10.53 -0.30 19.06
N GLY A 37 -9.31 0.15 19.34
CA GLY A 37 -8.16 -0.71 19.60
C GLY A 37 -7.59 -1.46 18.37
N ARG A 38 -8.18 -1.27 17.19
CA ARG A 38 -7.73 -1.87 15.93
C ARG A 38 -7.06 -0.84 15.05
N SER A 39 -5.94 -1.21 14.47
CA SER A 39 -5.12 -0.33 13.64
C SER A 39 -5.28 -0.66 12.16
N TRP A 40 -5.60 0.35 11.36
CA TRP A 40 -5.90 0.25 9.93
C TRP A 40 -4.97 1.15 9.11
N ILE A 41 -4.74 0.76 7.85
CA ILE A 41 -3.99 1.51 6.86
C ILE A 41 -4.81 1.60 5.58
N THR A 42 -4.94 2.82 5.07
CA THR A 42 -5.63 3.11 3.81
C THR A 42 -4.59 3.27 2.71
N LEU A 43 -4.70 2.43 1.68
CA LEU A 43 -3.76 2.27 0.59
C LEU A 43 -4.46 2.53 -0.75
N TRP A 44 -3.90 3.38 -1.60
CA TRP A 44 -4.36 3.54 -2.98
C TRP A 44 -3.57 2.65 -3.91
N LYS A 45 -4.23 1.70 -4.57
CA LYS A 45 -3.62 0.75 -5.50
C LYS A 45 -3.84 1.21 -6.94
N CYS A 46 -2.82 1.04 -7.78
CA CYS A 46 -2.83 1.25 -9.24
C CYS A 46 -3.36 2.62 -9.73
N PHE A 47 -2.48 3.59 -9.92
CA PHE A 47 -2.85 4.91 -10.48
C PHE A 47 -3.19 4.90 -11.98
N LYS A 48 -2.67 3.94 -12.76
CA LYS A 48 -2.64 4.03 -14.24
C LYS A 48 -3.75 3.28 -14.99
N CYS A 49 -4.37 2.23 -14.43
CA CYS A 49 -5.11 1.25 -15.25
C CYS A 49 -6.56 0.94 -14.83
N ALA A 50 -6.92 1.18 -13.56
CA ALA A 50 -8.26 0.93 -13.06
C ALA A 50 -8.88 2.17 -12.40
N GLY A 51 -8.22 3.33 -12.53
CA GLY A 51 -8.39 4.43 -11.61
C GLY A 51 -7.81 4.11 -10.22
N PRO A 52 -7.63 5.12 -9.36
CA PRO A 52 -7.10 4.90 -8.04
C PRO A 52 -8.12 4.06 -7.23
N ILE A 53 -7.73 2.84 -6.82
CA ILE A 53 -8.58 1.98 -5.97
C ILE A 53 -8.14 2.15 -4.52
N GLN A 54 -9.04 2.61 -3.66
CA GLN A 54 -8.80 2.69 -2.23
C GLN A 54 -9.01 1.31 -1.58
N VAL A 55 -8.00 0.85 -0.85
CA VAL A 55 -8.02 -0.45 -0.16
C VAL A 55 -7.67 -0.24 1.31
N LEU A 56 -8.45 -0.85 2.19
CA LEU A 56 -8.24 -0.78 3.63
C LEU A 56 -7.71 -2.12 4.14
N TYR A 57 -6.57 -2.10 4.84
CA TYR A 57 -6.00 -3.27 5.48
C TYR A 57 -5.84 -3.07 6.99
N ARG A 58 -5.91 -4.16 7.75
CA ARG A 58 -5.40 -4.13 9.12
C ARG A 58 -3.88 -4.06 9.08
N THR A 59 -3.30 -3.19 9.90
CA THR A 59 -1.84 -3.02 10.01
C THR A 59 -1.10 -4.32 10.36
N ASN A 60 -1.76 -5.26 11.03
CA ASN A 60 -1.19 -6.58 11.35
C ASN A 60 -1.14 -7.53 10.14
N GLN A 61 -1.89 -7.25 9.07
CA GLN A 61 -1.86 -7.97 7.79
C GLN A 61 -0.71 -7.49 6.90
N ILE A 62 -0.09 -6.34 7.20
CA ILE A 62 1.08 -5.87 6.46
C ILE A 62 2.30 -6.73 6.84
N ALA A 63 2.87 -7.40 5.85
CA ALA A 63 4.09 -8.20 6.00
C ALA A 63 5.33 -7.29 5.92
N SER A 64 5.42 -6.48 4.86
CA SER A 64 6.50 -5.50 4.66
C SER A 64 5.98 -4.26 3.93
N ILE A 65 6.66 -3.14 4.17
CA ILE A 65 6.43 -1.86 3.50
C ILE A 65 7.78 -1.17 3.31
N ARG A 66 8.02 -0.61 2.11
CA ARG A 66 9.20 0.21 1.81
C ARG A 66 8.80 1.42 0.98
N VAL A 67 9.48 2.55 1.15
CA VAL A 67 9.30 3.71 0.28
C VAL A 67 9.80 3.35 -1.12
N VAL A 68 9.14 3.92 -2.13
CA VAL A 68 9.55 3.82 -3.53
C VAL A 68 9.80 5.23 -4.03
N ASP A 69 11.01 5.48 -4.54
CA ASP A 69 11.40 6.80 -5.06
C ASP A 69 10.79 7.09 -6.43
N ASP A 70 10.60 6.05 -7.26
CA ASP A 70 9.88 6.15 -8.52
C ASP A 70 8.65 5.23 -8.55
N PRO A 71 7.46 5.72 -8.18
CA PRO A 71 6.24 4.93 -8.19
C PRO A 71 5.80 4.48 -9.59
N LEU A 72 6.31 5.10 -10.66
CA LEU A 72 5.88 4.80 -12.03
C LEU A 72 6.61 3.59 -12.61
N SER A 73 7.87 3.35 -12.24
CA SER A 73 8.63 2.16 -12.68
C SER A 73 8.21 0.88 -11.95
N GLU A 74 7.78 0.96 -10.70
CA GLU A 74 7.23 -0.17 -9.93
C GLU A 74 5.75 -0.45 -10.26
N ASN A 75 5.02 0.55 -10.77
CA ASN A 75 3.65 0.39 -11.27
C ASN A 75 3.65 -0.23 -12.67
N LYS A 76 4.16 -1.45 -12.74
CA LYS A 76 3.99 -2.36 -13.87
C LYS A 76 2.54 -2.84 -13.88
N CYS A 77 1.62 -1.95 -14.25
CA CYS A 77 0.45 -2.43 -14.94
C CYS A 77 0.99 -3.21 -16.14
N ASN A 78 0.74 -4.51 -16.17
CA ASN A 78 0.93 -5.26 -17.39
C ASN A 78 0.10 -4.53 -18.45
N ARG A 79 0.76 -3.76 -19.33
CA ARG A 79 0.24 -3.57 -20.67
C ARG A 79 0.05 -5.00 -21.16
N LYS A 80 -1.16 -5.53 -21.08
CA LYS A 80 -1.61 -6.47 -22.11
C LYS A 80 -1.59 -5.62 -23.37
N GLN A 81 -0.40 -5.49 -23.97
CA GLN A 81 -0.27 -5.14 -25.37
C GLN A 81 -1.17 -6.15 -26.07
N LYS A 82 -2.24 -5.61 -26.62
CA LYS A 82 -3.21 -6.33 -27.41
C LYS A 82 -2.56 -6.69 -28.74
#